data_AF-A0A6B2D9W7-F1
#
_entry.id   AF-A0A6B2D9W7-F1
#
_cell.length_a   1.000
_cell.length_b   1.000
_cell.length_c   1.000
_cell.angle_alpha   90.00
_cell.angle_beta   90.00
_cell.angle_gamma   90.00
#
_symmetry.space_group_name_H-M   'P 1'
#
loop_
_entity.id
_entity.type
_entity.pdbx_description
1 polymer ?
#
loop_
_entity_poly.entity_id
_entity_poly.type
_entity_poly.pdbx_seq_one_letter_code
_entity_poly.pdbx_strand_id
1 'polypeptide(L)'
;ERAALAERRAAVLAQRNRLARELHDSIGHTLTTSTIQAAAAAELVEADPAQVRRALGTIEEASRSALEDLDHVLGLLREEPAAKEPQRTLAEVDVLAVRAREAGLDVRLAVTGPVAALPAAVSREGYRIVQEGLTNALRHAGPGAVDVRVEAGP
;
A
#
# COMPACT_ATOMS: atom_id res chain seq x y z
N GLU A 1 25.80 -9.14 26.26
CA GLU A 1 25.22 -8.15 25.31
C GLU A 1 25.30 -8.54 23.84
N ARG A 2 26.48 -8.83 23.26
CA ARG A 2 26.59 -9.16 21.81
C ARG A 2 25.76 -10.38 21.36
N ALA A 3 25.72 -11.44 22.17
CA ALA A 3 24.91 -12.64 21.88
C ALA A 3 23.41 -12.34 21.86
N ALA A 4 22.90 -11.61 22.87
CA ALA A 4 21.49 -11.19 22.94
C ALA A 4 21.09 -10.27 21.77
N LEU A 5 22.01 -9.42 21.30
CA LEU A 5 21.79 -8.55 20.14
C LEU A 5 21.75 -9.37 18.83
N ALA A 6 22.60 -10.37 18.69
CA ALA A 6 22.61 -11.28 17.54
C ALA A 6 21.34 -12.16 17.51
N GLU A 7 20.91 -12.66 18.67
CA GLU A 7 19.70 -13.47 18.82
C GLU A 7 18.44 -12.68 18.48
N ARG A 8 18.34 -11.42 18.94
CA ARG A 8 17.25 -10.51 18.53
C ARG A 8 17.23 -10.27 17.01
N ARG A 9 18.38 -10.02 16.39
CA ARG A 9 18.47 -9.84 14.93
C ARG A 9 18.08 -11.10 14.17
N ALA A 10 18.48 -12.28 14.66
CA ALA A 10 18.10 -13.55 14.05
C ALA A 10 16.60 -13.80 14.15
N ALA A 11 15.98 -13.51 15.30
CA ALA A 11 14.53 -13.64 15.49
C ALA A 11 13.74 -12.72 14.55
N VAL A 12 14.20 -11.47 14.40
CA VAL A 12 13.63 -10.50 13.45
C VAL A 12 13.71 -11.01 12.01
N LEU A 13 14.89 -11.44 11.55
CA LEU A 13 15.06 -11.96 10.19
C LEU A 13 14.23 -13.22 9.93
N ALA A 14 14.13 -14.11 10.92
CA ALA A 14 13.28 -15.29 10.83
C ALA A 14 11.80 -14.91 10.69
N GLN A 15 11.34 -13.89 11.41
CA GLN A 15 9.97 -13.39 11.29
C GLN A 15 9.71 -12.76 9.92
N ARG A 16 10.63 -11.93 9.40
CA ARG A 16 10.51 -11.35 8.05
C ARG A 16 10.41 -12.44 6.98
N ASN A 17 11.24 -13.47 7.07
CA ASN A 17 11.20 -14.59 6.13
C ASN A 17 9.91 -15.43 6.24
N ARG A 18 9.27 -15.47 7.42
CA ARG A 18 7.94 -16.11 7.56
C ARG A 18 6.87 -15.28 6.86
N LEU A 19 6.78 -13.99 7.19
CA LEU A 19 5.82 -13.07 6.59
C LEU A 19 5.94 -13.01 5.05
N ALA A 20 7.16 -12.97 4.52
CA ALA A 20 7.38 -12.98 3.08
C ALA A 20 6.90 -14.28 2.40
N ARG A 21 7.00 -15.43 3.07
CA ARG A 21 6.47 -16.71 2.56
C ARG A 21 4.97 -16.76 2.63
N GLU A 22 4.38 -16.35 3.75
CA GLU A 22 2.91 -16.29 3.92
C GLU A 22 2.28 -15.37 2.85
N LEU A 23 2.91 -14.23 2.55
CA LEU A 23 2.52 -13.39 1.41
C LEU A 23 2.61 -14.11 0.07
N HIS A 24 3.76 -14.74 -0.19
CA HIS A 24 3.99 -15.41 -1.48
C HIS A 24 2.95 -16.51 -1.71
N ASP A 25 2.61 -17.26 -0.66
CA ASP A 25 1.61 -18.31 -0.71
C ASP A 25 0.19 -17.72 -0.93
N SER A 26 -0.19 -16.65 -0.20
CA SER A 26 -1.49 -15.98 -0.37
C SER A 26 -1.67 -15.40 -1.78
N ILE A 27 -0.68 -14.65 -2.27
CA ILE A 27 -0.70 -14.05 -3.61
C ILE A 27 -0.65 -15.12 -4.70
N GLY A 28 0.24 -16.11 -4.55
CA GLY A 28 0.37 -17.22 -5.50
C GLY A 28 -0.92 -18.03 -5.63
N HIS A 29 -1.59 -18.29 -4.51
CA HIS A 29 -2.89 -18.93 -4.50
C HIS A 29 -3.96 -18.08 -5.21
N THR A 30 -4.04 -16.79 -4.89
CA THR A 30 -5.00 -15.86 -5.50
C THR A 30 -4.83 -15.78 -7.03
N LEU A 31 -3.59 -15.67 -7.51
CA LEU A 31 -3.29 -15.61 -8.95
C LEU A 31 -3.65 -16.92 -9.66
N THR A 32 -3.37 -18.06 -9.02
CA THR A 32 -3.72 -19.38 -9.57
C THR A 32 -5.23 -19.52 -9.72
N THR A 33 -5.98 -19.22 -8.66
CA THR A 33 -7.45 -19.29 -8.66
C THR A 33 -8.05 -18.32 -9.67
N SER A 34 -7.53 -17.09 -9.75
CA SER A 34 -8.00 -16.09 -10.71
C SER A 34 -7.78 -16.52 -12.16
N THR A 35 -6.63 -17.16 -12.46
CA THR A 35 -6.33 -17.68 -13.79
C THR A 35 -7.29 -18.80 -14.19
N ILE A 36 -7.58 -19.72 -13.27
CA ILE A 36 -8.55 -20.81 -13.50
C ILE A 36 -9.96 -20.24 -13.74
N GLN A 37 -10.40 -19.29 -12.92
CA GLN A 37 -11.71 -18.66 -13.06
C GLN A 37 -11.84 -17.87 -14.36
N ALA A 38 -10.79 -17.15 -14.77
CA ALA A 38 -10.77 -16.40 -16.02
C ALA A 38 -10.86 -17.35 -17.22
N ALA A 39 -10.13 -18.47 -17.20
CA ALA A 39 -10.21 -19.49 -18.24
C ALA A 39 -11.61 -20.10 -18.35
N ALA A 40 -12.22 -20.49 -17.21
CA ALA A 40 -13.58 -21.02 -17.18
C ALA A 40 -14.64 -19.99 -17.65
N ALA A 41 -14.46 -18.71 -17.29
CA ALA A 41 -15.35 -17.64 -17.75
C ALA A 41 -15.25 -17.41 -19.26
N ALA A 42 -14.04 -17.52 -19.85
CA ALA A 42 -13.84 -17.36 -21.28
C ALA A 42 -14.59 -18.41 -22.11
N GLU A 43 -14.71 -19.65 -21.61
CA GLU A 43 -15.48 -20.72 -22.28
C GLU A 43 -17.00 -20.48 -22.26
N LEU A 44 -17.49 -19.65 -21.34
CA LEU A 44 -18.92 -19.44 -21.10
C LEU A 44 -19.42 -18.07 -21.59
N VAL A 45 -18.59 -17.30 -22.30
CA VAL A 45 -18.86 -15.89 -22.59
C VAL A 45 -20.18 -15.65 -23.35
N GLU A 46 -20.49 -16.53 -24.31
CA GLU A 46 -21.73 -16.47 -25.10
C GLU A 46 -22.87 -17.29 -24.46
N ALA A 47 -22.54 -18.35 -23.72
CA ALA A 47 -23.51 -19.34 -23.25
C ALA A 47 -24.14 -18.98 -21.89
N ASP A 48 -23.36 -18.41 -20.98
CA ASP A 48 -23.84 -17.99 -19.65
C ASP A 48 -23.13 -16.71 -19.18
N PRO A 49 -23.57 -15.53 -19.67
CA PRO A 49 -23.06 -14.24 -19.21
C PRO A 49 -23.25 -13.99 -17.70
N ALA A 50 -24.19 -14.68 -17.04
CA ALA A 50 -24.38 -14.53 -15.60
C ALA A 50 -23.26 -15.26 -14.83
N GLN A 51 -22.84 -16.43 -15.28
CA GLN A 51 -21.67 -17.13 -14.73
C GLN A 51 -20.38 -16.32 -14.93
N VAL A 52 -20.20 -15.71 -16.10
CA VAL A 52 -19.05 -14.83 -16.39
C VAL A 52 -18.98 -13.68 -15.39
N ARG A 53 -20.10 -12.98 -15.15
CA ARG A 53 -20.15 -11.89 -14.16
C ARG A 53 -19.83 -12.36 -12.75
N ARG A 54 -20.30 -13.55 -12.35
CA ARG A 54 -19.95 -14.14 -11.04
C ARG A 54 -18.44 -14.41 -10.94
N ALA A 55 -17.86 -15.03 -11.96
CA ALA A 55 -16.42 -15.32 -11.99
C ALA A 55 -15.57 -14.04 -11.92
N LEU A 56 -15.94 -13.00 -12.68
CA LEU A 56 -15.28 -11.69 -12.61
C LEU A 56 -15.39 -11.05 -11.22
N GLY A 57 -16.55 -11.15 -10.57
CA GLY A 57 -16.73 -10.67 -9.20
C GLY A 57 -15.83 -11.39 -8.19
N THR A 58 -15.71 -12.72 -8.30
CA THR A 58 -14.81 -13.49 -7.42
C THR A 58 -13.34 -13.14 -7.66
N ILE A 59 -12.93 -12.95 -8.91
CA ILE A 59 -11.56 -12.50 -9.25
C ILE A 59 -11.28 -11.12 -8.65
N GLU A 60 -12.22 -10.18 -8.75
CA GLU A 60 -12.08 -8.84 -8.18
C GLU A 60 -11.92 -8.88 -6.65
N GLU A 61 -12.79 -9.61 -5.96
CA GLU A 61 -12.78 -9.73 -4.51
C GLU A 61 -11.47 -10.37 -4.01
N ALA A 62 -11.05 -11.48 -4.65
CA ALA A 62 -9.80 -12.15 -4.30
C ALA A 62 -8.57 -11.25 -4.57
N SER A 63 -8.57 -10.51 -5.69
CA SER A 63 -7.48 -9.58 -6.02
C SER A 63 -7.38 -8.42 -5.02
N ARG A 64 -8.52 -7.91 -4.55
CA ARG A 64 -8.58 -6.86 -3.52
C ARG A 64 -8.01 -7.36 -2.19
N SER A 65 -8.44 -8.54 -1.76
CA SER A 65 -7.93 -9.20 -0.54
C SER A 65 -6.41 -9.40 -0.59
N ALA A 66 -5.86 -9.86 -1.72
CA ALA A 66 -4.42 -10.07 -1.86
C ALA A 66 -3.61 -8.77 -1.84
N LEU A 67 -4.17 -7.66 -2.31
CA LEU A 67 -3.53 -6.34 -2.22
C LEU A 67 -3.52 -5.83 -0.77
N GLU A 68 -4.60 -6.04 -0.01
CA GLU A 68 -4.67 -5.69 1.42
C GLU A 68 -3.65 -6.48 2.24
N ASP A 69 -3.50 -7.79 1.99
CA ASP A 69 -2.47 -8.64 2.60
C ASP A 69 -1.07 -8.11 2.30
N LEU A 70 -0.81 -7.76 1.03
CA LEU A 70 0.48 -7.22 0.58
C LEU A 70 0.82 -5.92 1.31
N ASP A 71 -0.12 -4.97 1.39
CA ASP A 71 0.12 -3.70 2.06
C ASP A 71 0.32 -3.86 3.56
N HIS A 72 -0.46 -4.74 4.21
CA HIS A 72 -0.31 -5.06 5.61
C HIS A 72 1.12 -5.53 5.93
N VAL A 73 1.61 -6.52 5.17
CA VAL A 73 2.95 -7.05 5.40
C VAL A 73 4.04 -6.06 4.97
N LEU A 74 3.86 -5.28 3.91
CA LEU A 74 4.79 -4.18 3.57
C LEU A 74 4.83 -3.12 4.69
N GLY A 75 3.71 -2.84 5.34
CA GLY A 75 3.64 -2.00 6.54
C GLY A 75 4.51 -2.56 7.67
N LEU A 76 4.29 -3.84 8.03
CA LEU A 76 5.09 -4.54 9.05
C LEU A 76 6.59 -4.57 8.71
N LEU A 77 6.94 -4.71 7.42
CA LEU A 77 8.34 -4.71 6.97
C LEU A 77 8.99 -3.32 7.03
N ARG A 78 8.20 -2.25 6.98
CA ARG A 78 8.64 -0.83 7.05
C ARG A 78 8.74 -0.29 8.48
N GLU A 79 8.12 -0.93 9.47
CA GLU A 79 8.11 -0.47 10.87
C GLU A 79 9.42 -0.74 11.65
N GLU A 80 10.35 -1.54 11.11
CA GLU A 80 11.72 -1.61 11.61
C GLU A 80 12.68 -0.77 10.75
N PRO A 81 13.72 -0.13 11.33
CA PRO A 81 14.54 0.85 10.62
C PRO A 81 15.43 0.15 9.59
N ALA A 82 14.88 -0.10 8.41
CA ALA A 82 15.65 -0.49 7.25
C ALA A 82 16.55 0.69 6.88
N ALA A 83 17.86 0.47 7.00
CA ALA A 83 18.88 1.41 6.62
C ALA A 83 18.78 1.77 5.11
N LYS A 84 18.81 3.09 4.83
CA LYS A 84 19.33 3.73 3.61
C LYS A 84 18.55 3.62 2.29
N GLU A 85 17.23 3.79 2.30
CA GLU A 85 16.63 4.59 1.22
C GLU A 85 16.50 6.04 1.72
N PRO A 86 16.66 7.07 0.87
CA PRO A 86 16.30 8.44 1.25
C PRO A 86 14.83 8.42 1.66
N GLN A 87 14.57 8.41 2.96
CA GLN A 87 13.21 8.32 3.47
C GLN A 87 12.52 9.63 3.12
N ARG A 88 11.46 9.52 2.32
CA ARG A 88 10.73 10.69 1.85
C ARG A 88 10.15 11.47 3.01
N THR A 89 10.17 12.78 2.87
CA THR A 89 9.77 13.71 3.93
C THR A 89 8.61 14.58 3.48
N LEU A 90 7.95 15.28 4.40
CA LEU A 90 6.96 16.31 4.05
C LEU A 90 7.48 17.38 3.07
N ALA A 91 8.79 17.52 2.86
CA ALA A 91 9.35 18.37 1.81
C ALA A 91 9.02 17.85 0.38
N GLU A 92 8.59 16.59 0.23
CA GLU A 92 8.25 15.93 -1.04
C GLU A 92 6.73 15.65 -1.16
N VAL A 93 5.90 16.27 -0.32
CA VAL A 93 4.44 16.03 -0.30
C VAL A 93 3.76 16.51 -1.60
N ASP A 94 4.37 17.44 -2.32
CA ASP A 94 3.98 17.89 -3.65
C ASP A 94 4.09 16.77 -4.70
N VAL A 95 5.19 16.01 -4.68
CA VAL A 95 5.39 14.85 -5.58
C VAL A 95 4.32 13.78 -5.33
N LEU A 96 3.95 13.58 -4.06
CA LEU A 96 2.90 12.65 -3.69
C LEU A 96 1.52 13.11 -4.20
N ALA A 97 1.21 14.40 -4.09
CA ALA A 97 -0.02 14.96 -4.64
C ALA A 97 -0.08 14.87 -6.17
N VAL A 98 1.03 15.09 -6.88
CA VAL A 98 1.12 14.92 -8.34
C VAL A 98 0.76 13.48 -8.73
N ARG A 99 1.38 12.48 -8.10
CA ARG A 99 1.11 11.07 -8.39
C ARG A 99 -0.35 10.68 -8.11
N ALA A 100 -0.92 11.20 -7.03
CA ALA A 100 -2.33 10.97 -6.72
C ALA A 100 -3.26 11.58 -7.79
N ARG A 101 -2.90 12.72 -8.38
CA ARG A 101 -3.62 13.30 -9.53
C ARG A 101 -3.49 12.46 -10.79
N GLU A 102 -2.29 11.97 -11.09
CA GLU A 102 -2.06 11.05 -12.21
C GLU A 102 -2.86 9.74 -12.04
N ALA A 103 -3.09 9.32 -10.80
CA ALA A 103 -3.92 8.17 -10.45
C ALA A 103 -5.44 8.45 -10.46
N GLY A 104 -5.85 9.69 -10.76
CA GLY A 104 -7.26 10.05 -10.98
C GLY A 104 -7.95 10.81 -9.84
N LEU A 105 -7.24 11.21 -8.77
CA LEU A 105 -7.81 12.08 -7.73
C LEU A 105 -7.71 13.57 -8.12
N ASP A 106 -8.72 14.37 -7.78
CA ASP A 106 -8.60 15.84 -7.83
C ASP A 106 -8.00 16.37 -6.52
N VAL A 107 -6.67 16.32 -6.41
CA VAL A 107 -5.96 16.69 -5.17
C VAL A 107 -5.68 18.19 -5.09
N ARG A 108 -6.20 18.85 -4.05
CA ARG A 108 -5.83 20.21 -3.65
C ARG A 108 -4.91 20.16 -2.44
N LEU A 109 -3.65 20.56 -2.65
CA LEU A 109 -2.62 20.55 -1.62
C LEU A 109 -2.35 21.98 -1.13
N ALA A 110 -2.38 22.18 0.19
CA ALA A 110 -1.91 23.41 0.83
C ALA A 110 -0.87 23.05 1.91
N VAL A 111 0.29 23.70 1.85
CA VAL A 111 1.37 23.53 2.84
C VAL A 111 1.67 24.89 3.45
N THR A 112 1.63 24.97 4.77
CA THR A 112 1.93 26.19 5.54
C THR A 112 3.00 25.91 6.60
N GLY A 113 3.86 26.90 6.85
CA GLY A 113 4.94 26.80 7.82
C GLY A 113 6.19 26.05 7.32
N PRO A 114 7.24 25.94 8.17
CA PRO A 114 8.56 25.48 7.75
C PRO A 114 8.67 23.95 7.80
N VAL A 115 7.93 23.23 6.94
CA VAL A 115 7.93 21.75 6.91
C VAL A 115 9.33 21.14 6.74
N ALA A 116 10.23 21.83 6.03
CA ALA A 116 11.62 21.39 5.82
C ALA A 116 12.50 21.52 7.09
N ALA A 117 12.07 22.30 8.09
CA ALA A 117 12.77 22.47 9.36
C ALA A 117 12.26 21.50 10.44
N LEU A 118 11.25 20.67 10.14
CA LEU A 118 10.72 19.71 11.09
C LEU A 118 11.77 18.64 11.45
N PRO A 119 11.73 18.10 12.68
CA PRO A 119 12.52 16.93 13.03
C PRO A 119 12.26 15.79 12.04
N ALA A 120 13.32 15.14 11.57
CA ALA A 120 13.23 14.16 10.49
C ALA A 120 12.22 13.03 10.78
N ALA A 121 12.08 12.61 12.03
CA ALA A 121 11.07 11.63 12.42
C ALA A 121 9.64 12.13 12.16
N VAL A 122 9.31 13.34 12.62
CA VAL A 122 8.01 13.98 12.42
C VAL A 122 7.72 14.17 10.94
N SER A 123 8.70 14.67 10.19
CA SER A 123 8.56 14.91 8.76
C SER A 123 8.33 13.62 7.95
N ARG A 124 8.86 12.48 8.41
CA ARG A 124 8.61 11.18 7.78
C ARG A 124 7.26 10.61 8.13
N GLU A 125 6.86 10.68 9.40
CA GLU A 125 5.53 10.22 9.80
C GLU A 125 4.42 11.04 9.14
N GLY A 126 4.58 12.36 9.07
CA GLY A 126 3.62 13.22 8.36
C GLY A 126 3.50 12.83 6.88
N TYR A 127 4.62 12.56 6.20
CA TYR A 127 4.59 12.09 4.81
C TYR A 127 3.84 10.75 4.69
N ARG A 128 4.09 9.79 5.59
CA ARG A 128 3.38 8.49 5.60
C ARG A 128 1.87 8.66 5.81
N ILE A 129 1.46 9.53 6.72
CA ILE A 129 0.04 9.82 6.99
C ILE A 129 -0.66 10.35 5.73
N VAL A 130 -0.04 11.31 5.03
CA VAL A 130 -0.61 11.85 3.79
C VAL A 130 -0.68 10.78 2.70
N GLN A 131 0.37 9.94 2.58
CA GLN A 131 0.43 8.85 1.61
C GLN A 131 -0.70 7.83 1.83
N GLU A 132 -0.89 7.42 3.07
CA GLU A 132 -1.93 6.46 3.44
C GLU A 132 -3.33 7.06 3.21
N GLY A 133 -3.55 8.32 3.61
CA GLY A 133 -4.81 9.03 3.36
C GLY A 133 -5.18 9.11 1.88
N LEU A 134 -4.21 9.42 1.00
CA LEU A 134 -4.43 9.45 -0.44
C LEU A 134 -4.68 8.07 -1.03
N THR A 135 -4.00 7.04 -0.52
CA THR A 135 -4.23 5.65 -0.92
C THR A 135 -5.63 5.19 -0.55
N ASN A 136 -6.10 5.53 0.64
CA ASN A 136 -7.45 5.22 1.10
C ASN A 136 -8.51 5.97 0.29
N ALA A 137 -8.28 7.23 -0.07
CA ALA A 137 -9.17 7.97 -0.97
C ALA A 137 -9.28 7.27 -2.34
N LEU A 138 -8.17 6.85 -2.93
CA LEU A 138 -8.15 6.10 -4.20
C LEU A 138 -8.94 4.79 -4.12
N ARG A 139 -8.79 4.04 -3.02
CA ARG A 139 -9.43 2.72 -2.86
C ARG A 139 -10.91 2.79 -2.56
N HIS A 140 -11.33 3.78 -1.77
CA HIS A 140 -12.64 3.74 -1.12
C HIS A 140 -13.57 4.88 -1.53
N ALA A 141 -13.06 6.03 -1.95
CA ALA A 141 -13.89 7.22 -2.18
C ALA A 141 -14.37 7.38 -3.64
N GLY A 142 -13.74 6.70 -4.60
CA GLY A 142 -14.04 6.88 -6.04
C GLY A 142 -13.60 8.26 -6.56
N PRO A 143 -14.02 8.66 -7.78
CA PRO A 143 -13.65 9.95 -8.37
C PRO A 143 -14.17 11.10 -7.52
N GLY A 144 -13.27 11.97 -7.03
CA GLY A 144 -13.66 13.09 -6.17
C GLY A 144 -12.50 14.00 -5.78
N ALA A 145 -12.84 15.17 -5.25
CA ALA A 145 -11.87 16.14 -4.76
C ALA A 145 -11.33 15.73 -3.39
N VAL A 146 -10.01 15.79 -3.23
CA VAL A 146 -9.31 15.50 -1.98
C VAL A 146 -8.53 16.73 -1.55
N ASP A 147 -8.87 17.28 -0.38
CA ASP A 147 -8.14 18.39 0.24
C ASP A 147 -7.07 17.86 1.20
N VAL A 148 -5.81 18.16 0.91
CA VAL A 148 -4.67 17.86 1.79
C VAL A 148 -4.13 19.18 2.34
N ARG A 149 -4.12 19.32 3.67
CA ARG A 149 -3.50 20.46 4.37
C ARG A 149 -2.41 19.98 5.30
N VAL A 150 -1.22 20.55 5.15
CA VAL A 150 -0.07 20.32 6.02
C VAL A 150 0.31 21.64 6.66
N GLU A 151 0.19 21.73 7.98
CA GLU A 151 0.50 22.94 8.73
C GLU A 151 1.63 22.64 9.73
N ALA A 152 2.76 23.33 9.60
CA ALA A 152 3.87 23.26 10.54
C ALA A 152 3.90 24.52 11.41
N GLY A 153 3.60 24.35 12.70
CA GLY A 153 3.72 25.39 13.72
C GLY A 153 5.11 25.41 14.38
N PRO A 154 5.44 26.51 15.08
CA PRO A 154 6.62 26.59 15.95
C PRO A 154 6.56 25.64 17.14
#